data_AF-A0A927FSN0-F1
#
_entry.id   AF-A0A927FSN0-F1
#
_cell.length_a   1.000
_cell.length_b   1.000
_cell.length_c   1.000
_cell.angle_alpha   90.00
_cell.angle_beta   90.00
_cell.angle_gamma   90.00
#
_symmetry.space_group_name_H-M   'P 1'
#
loop_
_entity.id
_entity.type
_entity.pdbx_description
1 polymer ?
#
loop_
_entity_poly.entity_id
_entity_poly.type
_entity_poly.pdbx_seq_one_letter_code
_entity_poly.pdbx_strand_id
1 'polypeptide(L)'
;MLSPVGSAAYLTGFPKVNNPERFMPDIWEAAANFDRRYRPSAVAEAERIAYLYPAGSGGEETLRHYLESFMALVDRASAAGMAVHVVKLPVPPRFYAQLPGEADFDRSLGDQLKLRGLELEDYSALLPEARYYFDSDHLGRQGVEALAEQVLVPLMKEPVVVPGQGTAR
;
A
#
# COMPACT_ATOMS: atom_id res chain seq x y z
N MET A 1 0.72 -27.87 -18.80
CA MET A 1 -0.38 -27.00 -19.25
C MET A 1 -1.02 -26.42 -17.99
N LEU A 2 -0.68 -25.19 -17.61
CA LEU A 2 -1.21 -24.54 -16.40
C LEU A 2 -2.63 -24.05 -16.69
N SER A 3 -3.55 -24.32 -15.77
CA SER A 3 -4.97 -23.96 -15.86
C SER A 3 -5.17 -22.43 -15.91
N PRO A 4 -6.09 -21.91 -16.74
CA PRO A 4 -6.37 -20.47 -16.86
C PRO A 4 -6.85 -19.80 -15.55
N VAL A 5 -7.22 -20.59 -14.53
CA VAL A 5 -7.68 -20.09 -13.23
C VAL A 5 -6.52 -19.59 -12.35
N GLY A 6 -5.30 -20.12 -12.55
CA GLY A 6 -4.13 -19.72 -11.76
C GLY A 6 -3.63 -18.30 -12.06
N SER A 7 -3.93 -17.78 -13.26
CA SER A 7 -3.45 -16.48 -13.73
C SER A 7 -4.29 -15.31 -13.22
N ALA A 8 -5.58 -15.52 -12.94
CA ALA A 8 -6.48 -14.49 -12.43
C ALA A 8 -6.25 -14.15 -10.95
N ALA A 9 -5.79 -15.13 -10.16
CA ALA A 9 -5.47 -14.93 -8.74
C ALA A 9 -4.33 -13.92 -8.51
N TYR A 10 -3.48 -13.69 -9.51
CA TYR A 10 -2.38 -12.72 -9.44
C TYR A 10 -2.85 -11.27 -9.61
N LEU A 11 -4.01 -11.04 -10.23
CA LEU A 11 -4.53 -9.70 -10.51
C LEU A 11 -5.43 -9.14 -9.39
N THR A 12 -5.89 -9.98 -8.45
CA THR A 12 -6.91 -9.58 -7.45
C THR A 12 -6.51 -9.77 -5.98
N GLY A 13 -5.30 -10.24 -5.70
CA GLY A 13 -4.78 -10.38 -4.33
C GLY A 13 -4.31 -11.79 -4.01
N PHE A 14 -3.07 -11.89 -3.52
CA PHE A 14 -2.35 -13.11 -3.18
C PHE A 14 -3.16 -14.05 -2.25
N PRO A 15 -3.68 -15.20 -2.71
CA PRO A 15 -4.16 -16.20 -1.78
C PRO A 15 -2.96 -16.78 -1.04
N LYS A 16 -2.97 -16.75 0.29
CA LYS A 16 -1.94 -17.37 1.14
C LYS A 16 -1.78 -18.84 0.71
N VAL A 17 -0.67 -19.17 0.05
CA VAL A 17 -0.42 -20.48 -0.59
C VAL A 17 -0.47 -21.65 0.40
N ASN A 18 -0.28 -21.35 1.69
CA ASN A 18 -0.33 -22.27 2.81
C ASN A 18 -1.69 -22.32 3.55
N ASN A 19 -2.74 -21.65 3.05
CA ASN A 19 -4.08 -21.75 3.64
C ASN A 19 -4.87 -22.91 2.99
N PRO A 20 -5.24 -23.97 3.76
CA PRO A 20 -6.10 -25.04 3.26
C PRO A 20 -7.51 -24.54 2.90
N GLU A 21 -7.94 -23.41 3.47
CA GLU A 21 -9.25 -22.78 3.22
C GLU A 21 -9.25 -21.81 2.04
N ARG A 22 -8.17 -21.71 1.23
CA ARG A 22 -8.03 -20.78 0.09
C ARG A 22 -9.11 -20.87 -1.01
N PHE A 23 -9.99 -21.87 -0.93
CA PHE A 23 -11.12 -22.08 -1.84
C PHE A 23 -12.47 -21.79 -1.18
N MET A 24 -12.51 -21.54 0.13
CA MET A 24 -13.68 -20.93 0.76
C MET A 24 -13.79 -19.47 0.30
N PRO A 25 -15.01 -18.92 0.23
CA PRO A 25 -15.16 -17.48 -0.03
C PRO A 25 -14.32 -16.72 1.00
N ASP A 26 -13.37 -15.92 0.51
CA ASP A 26 -12.55 -15.04 1.34
C ASP A 26 -13.42 -13.87 1.80
N ILE A 27 -14.31 -14.16 2.75
CA ILE A 27 -15.16 -13.15 3.36
C ILE A 27 -14.28 -12.47 4.41
N TRP A 28 -13.66 -11.36 4.00
CA TRP A 28 -13.02 -10.46 4.94
C TRP A 28 -14.03 -10.11 6.04
N GLU A 29 -13.77 -10.45 7.30
CA GLU A 29 -14.71 -10.21 8.41
C GLU A 29 -15.09 -8.72 8.54
N ALA A 30 -14.19 -7.83 8.14
CA ALA A 30 -14.45 -6.40 8.10
C ALA A 30 -15.20 -5.93 6.83
N ALA A 31 -15.49 -6.81 5.86
CA ALA A 31 -16.34 -6.49 4.71
C ALA A 31 -17.73 -6.01 5.15
N ALA A 32 -18.25 -6.54 6.26
CA ALA A 32 -19.50 -6.06 6.86
C ALA A 32 -19.43 -4.59 7.31
N ASN A 33 -18.23 -4.07 7.55
CA ASN A 33 -17.96 -2.69 7.96
C ASN A 33 -17.45 -1.80 6.81
N PHE A 34 -17.33 -2.31 5.58
CA PHE A 34 -16.75 -1.54 4.47
C PHE A 34 -17.57 -0.29 4.10
N ASP A 35 -18.88 -0.34 4.38
CA ASP A 35 -19.82 0.78 4.21
C ASP A 35 -20.01 1.63 5.48
N ARG A 36 -19.32 1.27 6.57
CA ARG A 36 -19.38 2.03 7.82
C ARG A 36 -18.72 3.38 7.62
N ARG A 37 -19.39 4.43 8.09
CA ARG A 37 -18.78 5.76 8.19
C ARG A 37 -17.90 5.83 9.44
N TYR A 38 -16.62 6.09 9.25
CA TYR A 38 -15.72 6.38 10.36
C TYR A 38 -16.19 7.62 11.14
N ARG A 39 -16.13 7.52 12.47
CA ARG A 39 -16.34 8.65 13.38
C ARG A 39 -15.03 8.85 14.15
N PRO A 40 -14.28 9.93 13.90
CA PRO A 40 -13.00 10.16 14.53
C PRO A 40 -13.08 10.10 16.07
N SER A 41 -12.20 9.33 16.67
CA SER A 41 -12.10 9.16 18.13
C SER A 41 -10.64 9.20 18.53
N ALA A 42 -10.25 10.20 19.33
CA ALA A 42 -8.88 10.35 19.79
C ALA A 42 -8.41 9.15 20.63
N VAL A 43 -9.31 8.54 21.41
CA VAL A 43 -9.01 7.33 22.19
C VAL A 43 -8.75 6.15 21.28
N ALA A 44 -9.60 5.92 20.27
CA ALA A 44 -9.42 4.82 19.33
C ALA A 44 -8.16 4.99 18.48
N GLU A 45 -7.85 6.22 18.06
CA GLU A 45 -6.61 6.56 17.35
C GLU A 45 -5.38 6.25 18.23
N ALA A 46 -5.37 6.69 19.48
CA ALA A 46 -4.27 6.43 20.40
C ALA A 46 -4.10 4.92 20.71
N GLU A 47 -5.19 4.20 20.94
CA GLU A 47 -5.17 2.73 21.12
C GLU A 47 -4.63 2.02 19.88
N ARG A 48 -5.04 2.45 18.69
CA ARG A 48 -4.53 1.92 17.42
C ARG A 48 -3.03 2.18 17.25
N ILE A 49 -2.57 3.40 17.53
CA ILE A 49 -1.13 3.74 17.48
C ILE A 49 -0.34 2.87 18.46
N ALA A 50 -0.81 2.73 19.71
CA ALA A 50 -0.15 1.87 20.70
C ALA A 50 -0.11 0.39 20.29
N TYR A 51 -1.17 -0.10 19.62
CA TYR A 51 -1.22 -1.45 19.08
C TYR A 51 -0.24 -1.67 17.92
N LEU A 52 -0.17 -0.72 16.98
CA LEU A 52 0.70 -0.81 15.80
C LEU A 52 2.18 -0.57 16.13
N TYR A 53 2.44 0.29 17.09
CA TYR A 53 3.78 0.69 17.52
C TYR A 53 4.01 0.35 18.99
N PRO A 54 4.02 -0.95 19.37
CA PRO A 54 4.32 -1.34 20.74
C PRO A 54 5.75 -0.93 21.10
N ALA A 55 6.00 -0.70 22.39
CA ALA A 55 7.31 -0.27 22.86
C ALA A 55 8.43 -1.21 22.34
N GLY A 56 9.42 -0.63 21.67
CA GLY A 56 10.55 -1.36 21.07
C GLY A 56 10.38 -1.75 19.60
N SER A 57 9.25 -1.45 18.95
CA SER A 57 9.06 -1.77 17.51
C SER A 57 9.75 -0.79 16.54
N GLY A 58 9.99 0.45 16.95
CA GLY A 58 10.51 1.53 16.09
C GLY A 58 12.03 1.64 15.98
N GLY A 59 12.76 0.53 16.14
CA GLY A 59 14.23 0.52 16.07
C GLY A 59 14.76 0.67 14.63
N GLU A 60 15.97 1.22 14.49
CA GLU A 60 16.67 1.35 13.20
C GLU A 60 16.85 0.00 12.49
N GLU A 61 17.10 -1.07 13.26
CA GLU A 61 17.21 -2.43 12.73
C GLU A 61 15.89 -2.92 12.12
N THR A 62 14.76 -2.67 12.78
CA THR A 62 13.43 -3.01 12.28
C THR A 62 13.14 -2.27 10.98
N LEU A 63 13.41 -0.96 10.94
CA LEU A 63 13.26 -0.15 9.74
C LEU A 63 14.10 -0.70 8.59
N ARG A 64 15.39 -0.94 8.84
CA ARG A 64 16.31 -1.51 7.86
C ARG A 64 15.82 -2.85 7.32
N HIS A 65 15.39 -3.75 8.19
CA HIS A 65 14.87 -5.06 7.79
C HIS A 65 13.66 -4.97 6.84
N TYR A 66 12.70 -4.09 7.14
CA TYR A 66 11.53 -3.91 6.29
C TYR A 66 11.86 -3.20 4.98
N LEU A 67 12.76 -2.21 4.98
CA LEU A 67 13.23 -1.58 3.75
C LEU A 67 13.99 -2.56 2.86
N GLU A 68 14.89 -3.37 3.42
CA GLU A 68 15.59 -4.43 2.68
C GLU A 68 14.60 -5.44 2.07
N SER A 69 13.61 -5.86 2.85
CA SER A 69 12.57 -6.79 2.39
C SER A 69 11.71 -6.21 1.27
N PHE A 70 11.32 -4.93 1.39
CA PHE A 70 10.55 -4.24 0.37
C PHE A 70 11.37 -4.02 -0.91
N MET A 71 12.63 -3.61 -0.79
CA MET A 71 13.53 -3.45 -1.93
C MET A 71 13.79 -4.78 -2.64
N ALA A 72 13.91 -5.88 -1.92
CA ALA A 72 14.03 -7.20 -2.53
C ALA A 72 12.80 -7.60 -3.35
N LEU A 73 11.59 -7.14 -2.97
CA LEU A 73 10.38 -7.32 -3.77
C LEU A 73 10.42 -6.47 -5.05
N VAL A 74 10.81 -5.19 -4.93
CA VAL A 74 10.99 -4.29 -6.08
C VAL A 74 11.99 -4.86 -7.08
N ASP A 75 13.15 -5.32 -6.61
CA ASP A 75 14.19 -5.88 -7.45
C ASP A 75 13.71 -7.13 -8.21
N ARG A 76 12.90 -7.99 -7.56
CA ARG A 76 12.30 -9.16 -8.22
C ARG A 76 11.29 -8.78 -9.29
N ALA A 77 10.44 -7.79 -9.02
CA ALA A 77 9.44 -7.32 -9.99
C ALA A 77 10.13 -6.72 -11.22
N SER A 78 11.13 -5.85 -11.01
CA SER A 78 11.93 -5.24 -12.08
C SER A 78 12.71 -6.30 -12.89
N ALA A 79 13.32 -7.28 -12.23
CA ALA A 79 14.02 -8.38 -12.91
C ALA A 79 13.08 -9.27 -13.74
N ALA A 80 11.80 -9.32 -13.38
CA ALA A 80 10.75 -9.98 -14.17
C ALA A 80 10.22 -9.11 -15.33
N GLY A 81 10.78 -7.91 -15.55
CA GLY A 81 10.36 -6.99 -16.59
C GLY A 81 9.06 -6.25 -16.27
N MET A 82 8.65 -6.19 -15.01
CA MET A 82 7.46 -5.46 -14.58
C MET A 82 7.79 -3.97 -14.41
N ALA A 83 6.86 -3.10 -14.82
CA ALA A 83 6.87 -1.71 -14.37
C ALA A 83 6.46 -1.65 -12.89
N VAL A 84 7.18 -0.85 -12.10
CA VAL A 84 6.94 -0.73 -10.66
C VAL A 84 6.61 0.73 -10.34
N HIS A 85 5.45 0.94 -9.74
CA HIS A 85 5.08 2.20 -9.09
C HIS A 85 5.09 1.97 -7.58
N VAL A 86 5.61 2.94 -6.83
CA VAL A 86 5.64 2.89 -5.37
C VAL A 86 4.85 4.06 -4.82
N VAL A 87 3.70 3.75 -4.24
CA VAL A 87 2.75 4.75 -3.77
C VAL A 87 2.59 4.70 -2.26
N LYS A 88 2.47 5.87 -1.61
CA LYS A 88 2.03 5.99 -0.21
C LYS A 88 0.54 6.31 -0.20
N LEU A 89 -0.25 5.44 0.42
CA LEU A 89 -1.71 5.51 0.37
C LEU A 89 -2.29 6.60 1.27
N PRO A 90 -3.50 7.11 0.99
CA PRO A 90 -4.17 8.08 1.84
C PRO A 90 -4.39 7.57 3.27
N VAL A 91 -4.12 8.43 4.25
CA VAL A 91 -4.31 8.15 5.69
C VAL A 91 -5.05 9.33 6.32
N PRO A 92 -5.97 9.12 7.29
CA PRO A 92 -6.66 10.24 7.92
C PRO A 92 -5.65 11.24 8.51
N PRO A 93 -5.75 12.55 8.23
CA PRO A 93 -4.74 13.52 8.65
C PRO A 93 -4.46 13.52 10.16
N ARG A 94 -5.51 13.27 10.96
CA ARG A 94 -5.41 13.16 12.42
C ARG A 94 -4.60 11.94 12.88
N PHE A 95 -4.76 10.82 12.19
CA PHE A 95 -4.02 9.60 12.49
C PHE A 95 -2.58 9.74 12.00
N TYR A 96 -2.38 10.27 10.79
CA TYR A 96 -1.06 10.55 10.23
C TYR A 96 -0.20 11.43 11.15
N ALA A 97 -0.78 12.48 11.74
CA ALA A 97 -0.07 13.35 12.68
C ALA A 97 0.41 12.66 13.97
N GLN A 98 -0.06 11.45 14.27
CA GLN A 98 0.32 10.66 15.43
C GLN A 98 1.32 9.55 15.09
N LEU A 99 1.62 9.32 13.81
CA LEU A 99 2.55 8.29 13.37
C LEU A 99 4.00 8.67 13.75
N PRO A 100 4.74 7.79 14.43
CA PRO A 100 6.12 8.07 14.80
C PRO A 100 7.07 7.88 13.61
N GLY A 101 7.97 8.84 13.39
CA GLY A 101 9.12 8.66 12.49
C GLY A 101 8.83 8.69 10.99
N GLU A 102 7.63 9.11 10.57
CA GLU A 102 7.24 9.14 9.15
C GLU A 102 8.22 9.90 8.25
N ALA A 103 8.71 11.07 8.69
CA ALA A 103 9.64 11.86 7.89
C ALA A 103 10.99 11.15 7.65
N ASP A 104 11.45 10.37 8.63
CA ASP A 104 12.68 9.58 8.50
C ASP A 104 12.44 8.34 7.64
N PHE A 105 11.29 7.67 7.82
CA PHE A 105 10.84 6.57 6.97
C PHE A 105 10.77 7.00 5.49
N ASP A 106 10.06 8.09 5.19
CA ASP A 106 9.87 8.59 3.83
C ASP A 106 11.20 8.96 3.16
N ARG A 107 12.11 9.58 3.92
CA ARG A 107 13.45 9.90 3.43
C ARG A 107 14.24 8.63 3.11
N SER A 108 14.29 7.68 4.04
CA SER A 108 15.04 6.43 3.85
C SER A 108 14.46 5.59 2.70
N LEU A 109 13.14 5.52 2.58
CA LEU A 109 12.47 4.85 1.47
C LEU A 109 12.77 5.55 0.14
N GLY A 110 12.61 6.87 0.09
CA GLY A 110 12.88 7.68 -1.10
C GLY A 110 14.33 7.55 -1.59
N ASP A 111 15.30 7.53 -0.69
CA ASP A 111 16.71 7.34 -1.05
C ASP A 111 16.95 5.94 -1.65
N GLN A 112 16.35 4.89 -1.10
CA GLN A 112 16.46 3.52 -1.63
C GLN A 112 15.78 3.34 -2.99
N LEU A 113 14.67 4.03 -3.23
CA LEU A 113 13.96 4.03 -4.51
C LEU A 113 14.75 4.78 -5.59
N LYS A 114 15.34 5.94 -5.26
CA LYS A 114 16.16 6.72 -6.19
C LYS A 114 17.34 5.92 -6.74
N LEU A 115 17.97 5.08 -5.91
CA LEU A 115 19.05 4.18 -6.36
C LEU A 115 18.60 3.19 -7.46
N ARG A 116 17.29 2.94 -7.57
CA ARG A 116 16.65 2.08 -8.58
C ARG A 116 15.98 2.86 -9.71
N GLY A 117 16.15 4.18 -9.73
CA GLY A 117 15.47 5.06 -10.69
C GLY A 117 13.96 5.13 -10.48
N LEU A 118 13.48 4.86 -9.26
CA LEU A 118 12.08 4.96 -8.87
C LEU A 118 11.86 6.17 -7.96
N GLU A 119 10.62 6.65 -7.91
CA GLU A 119 10.19 7.71 -7.01
C GLU A 119 9.09 7.19 -6.07
N LEU A 120 8.97 7.82 -4.89
CA LEU A 120 7.83 7.61 -3.99
C LEU A 120 6.72 8.58 -4.37
N GLU A 121 5.60 8.06 -4.83
CA GLU A 121 4.41 8.86 -5.14
C GLU A 121 3.54 8.97 -3.87
N ASP A 122 3.56 10.13 -3.21
CA ASP A 122 2.87 10.32 -1.93
C ASP A 122 1.45 10.86 -2.10
N TYR A 123 0.47 10.02 -1.80
CA TYR A 123 -0.95 10.36 -1.77
C TYR A 123 -1.55 10.36 -0.37
N SER A 124 -0.71 10.38 0.68
CA SER A 124 -1.15 10.34 2.08
C SER A 124 -2.18 11.43 2.42
N ALA A 125 -2.06 12.60 1.81
CA ALA A 125 -2.94 13.75 2.02
C ALA A 125 -4.11 13.86 1.01
N LEU A 126 -4.26 12.94 0.06
CA LEU A 126 -5.21 13.06 -1.06
C LEU A 126 -6.68 13.08 -0.60
N LEU A 127 -7.02 12.29 0.43
CA LEU A 127 -8.40 12.08 0.87
C LEU A 127 -8.61 12.55 2.32
N PRO A 128 -8.61 13.86 2.62
CA PRO A 128 -8.56 14.35 4.01
C PRO A 128 -9.87 14.16 4.80
N GLU A 129 -10.99 13.88 4.13
CA GLU A 129 -12.31 13.81 4.78
C GLU A 129 -12.58 12.45 5.42
N ALA A 130 -13.13 12.45 6.64
CA ALA A 130 -13.43 11.22 7.39
C ALA A 130 -14.39 10.25 6.66
N ARG A 131 -15.20 10.72 5.71
CA ARG A 131 -16.12 9.87 4.93
C ARG A 131 -15.42 8.82 4.07
N TYR A 132 -14.15 9.03 3.73
CA TYR A 132 -13.36 8.10 2.92
C TYR A 132 -12.84 6.90 3.70
N TYR A 133 -13.01 6.88 5.02
CA TYR A 133 -12.45 5.87 5.91
C TYR A 133 -13.55 5.11 6.64
N PHE A 134 -13.30 3.84 6.97
CA PHE A 134 -14.17 3.05 7.84
C PHE A 134 -13.63 2.94 9.27
N ASP A 135 -12.33 3.13 9.47
CA ASP A 135 -11.65 3.22 10.76
C ASP A 135 -10.52 4.29 10.76
N SER A 136 -9.61 4.21 11.73
CA SER A 136 -8.53 5.18 11.96
C SER A 136 -7.45 5.21 10.88
N ASP A 137 -7.30 4.15 10.09
CA ASP A 137 -6.14 3.96 9.21
C ASP A 137 -6.46 3.27 7.87
N HIS A 138 -7.73 2.90 7.63
CA HIS A 138 -8.14 2.23 6.39
C HIS A 138 -9.29 2.93 5.66
N LEU A 139 -9.16 2.93 4.34
CA LEU A 139 -10.17 3.43 3.42
C LEU A 139 -11.42 2.55 3.41
N GLY A 140 -12.60 3.17 3.52
CA GLY A 140 -13.89 2.53 3.25
C GLY A 140 -14.18 2.49 1.76
N ARG A 141 -15.37 1.99 1.38
CA ARG A 141 -15.79 1.89 -0.03
C ARG A 141 -15.55 3.18 -0.81
N GLN A 142 -16.05 4.30 -0.30
CA GLN A 142 -15.94 5.60 -0.97
C GLN A 142 -14.47 6.03 -1.12
N GLY A 143 -13.62 5.70 -0.15
CA GLY A 143 -12.20 6.01 -0.20
C GLY A 143 -11.45 5.17 -1.22
N VAL A 144 -11.75 3.88 -1.31
CA VAL A 144 -11.17 2.98 -2.31
C VAL A 144 -11.62 3.38 -3.72
N GLU A 145 -12.92 3.66 -3.91
CA GLU A 145 -13.44 4.15 -5.20
C GLU A 145 -12.76 5.46 -5.62
N ALA A 146 -12.66 6.43 -4.70
CA ALA A 146 -11.99 7.71 -4.95
C ALA A 146 -10.50 7.52 -5.27
N LEU A 147 -9.78 6.67 -4.52
CA LEU A 147 -8.37 6.36 -4.79
C LEU A 147 -8.19 5.67 -6.14
N ALA A 148 -9.06 4.72 -6.48
CA ALA A 148 -8.99 4.01 -7.75
C ALA A 148 -9.19 4.95 -8.93
N GLU A 149 -10.20 5.81 -8.87
CA GLU A 149 -10.51 6.78 -9.92
C GLU A 149 -9.43 7.84 -10.08
N GLN A 150 -8.91 8.40 -8.98
CA GLN A 150 -7.98 9.52 -9.00
C GLN A 150 -6.52 9.12 -9.21
N VAL A 151 -6.14 7.89 -8.82
CA VAL A 151 -4.73 7.47 -8.78
C VAL A 151 -4.51 6.16 -9.51
N LEU A 152 -5.10 5.06 -9.04
CA LEU A 152 -4.68 3.72 -9.51
C LEU A 152 -5.02 3.49 -10.98
N VAL A 153 -6.22 3.87 -11.43
CA VAL A 153 -6.63 3.73 -12.83
C VAL A 153 -5.79 4.62 -13.76
N PRO A 154 -5.54 5.90 -13.45
CA PRO A 154 -4.57 6.71 -14.17
C PRO A 154 -3.19 6.08 -14.27
N LEU A 155 -2.59 5.63 -13.15
CA LEU A 155 -1.26 5.03 -13.11
C LEU A 155 -1.17 3.79 -14.01
N MET A 156 -2.18 2.90 -13.97
CA MET A 156 -2.21 1.71 -14.81
C MET A 156 -2.34 2.01 -16.32
N LYS A 157 -2.76 3.23 -16.69
CA LYS A 157 -2.86 3.67 -18.08
C LYS A 157 -1.61 4.39 -18.56
N GLU A 158 -0.66 4.69 -17.67
CA GLU A 158 0.57 5.35 -18.08
C GLU A 158 1.39 4.43 -18.99
N PRO A 159 1.98 4.96 -20.06
CA PRO A 159 2.85 4.17 -20.91
C PRO A 159 4.06 3.71 -20.11
N VAL A 160 4.31 2.40 -20.09
CA VAL A 160 5.54 1.85 -19.51
C VAL A 160 6.73 2.29 -20.38
N VAL A 161 7.49 3.26 -19.89
CA VAL A 161 8.76 3.66 -20.53
C VAL A 161 9.81 2.62 -20.14
N VAL A 162 10.13 1.71 -21.06
CA VAL A 162 11.22 0.76 -20.87
C VAL A 162 12.56 1.47 -21.12
N PRO A 163 13.43 1.62 -20.10
CA PRO A 163 14.73 2.25 -20.30
C PRO A 163 15.56 1.42 -21.30
N GLY A 164 16.04 2.06 -22.37
CA GLY A 164 16.91 1.43 -23.38
C GLY A 164 16.23 1.04 -24.70
N GLN A 165 14.91 1.20 -24.85
CA GLN A 165 14.26 1.18 -26.16
C GLN A 165 14.11 2.61 -26.68
N GLY A 166 15.11 3.07 -27.42
CA GLY A 166 15.01 4.31 -28.17
C GLY A 166 13.78 4.27 -29.07
N THR A 167 12.98 5.32 -29.04
CA THR A 167 11.93 5.53 -30.03
C THR A 167 12.59 5.63 -31.40
N ALA A 168 12.54 4.56 -32.18
CA ALA A 168 12.81 4.64 -33.61
C ALA A 168 11.72 5.53 -34.21
N ARG A 169 12.11 6.75 -34.58
CA ARG A 169 11.34 7.61 -35.47
C ARG A 169 11.60 7.20 -36.91
#